data_AF-A0A7R8WX86-F1
#
_entry.id   AF-A0A7R8WX86-F1
#
_cell.length_a   1.000
_cell.length_b   1.000
_cell.length_c   1.000
_cell.angle_alpha   90.00
_cell.angle_beta   90.00
_cell.angle_gamma   90.00
#
_symmetry.space_group_name_H-M   'P 1'
#
loop_
_entity.id
_entity.type
_entity.pdbx_description
1 polymer ?
#
loop_
_entity_poly.entity_id
_entity_poly.type
_entity_poly.pdbx_seq_one_letter_code
_entity_poly.pdbx_strand_id
1 'polypeptide(L)'
;RARAAYKLKEIDETLGLIKPGQTVVDLGSTPGAWSQYLRRRLNPDGAASGQLNGQIIALDMLPMDPIEDVHFILGDFREEAVLRELENTLAKRGVKAVDVVVSDMAPNLSGIGSADAARITDLIELAVDFSVNHLKPEGSLVVKLFHGGAYDPMVALFRQTFKVVKSMKPK
;
A
#
# COMPACT_ATOMS: atom_id res chain seq x y z
N ARG A 1 -2.65 -9.26 -14.24
CA ARG A 1 -1.53 -9.07 -13.27
C ARG A 1 -0.52 -8.01 -13.74
N ALA A 2 0.01 -8.05 -14.98
CA ALA A 2 1.08 -7.15 -15.43
C ALA A 2 0.80 -5.63 -15.38
N ARG A 3 -0.41 -5.14 -15.73
CA ARG A 3 -0.68 -3.68 -15.84
C ARG A 3 -0.60 -2.90 -14.52
N ALA A 4 -1.06 -3.48 -13.41
CA ALA A 4 -1.03 -2.81 -12.11
C ALA A 4 0.41 -2.72 -11.57
N ALA A 5 1.22 -3.76 -11.77
CA ALA A 5 2.63 -3.77 -11.37
C ALA A 5 3.45 -2.65 -12.06
N TYR A 6 3.14 -2.30 -13.32
CA TYR A 6 3.81 -1.19 -14.01
C TYR A 6 3.60 0.16 -13.32
N LYS A 7 2.42 0.38 -12.71
CA LYS A 7 2.14 1.63 -12.00
C LYS A 7 3.07 1.85 -10.81
N LEU A 8 3.17 0.85 -9.92
CA LEU A 8 4.06 0.94 -8.76
C LEU A 8 5.52 0.97 -9.20
N LYS A 9 5.87 0.22 -10.26
CA LYS A 9 7.20 0.26 -10.85
C LYS A 9 7.61 1.66 -11.29
N GLU A 10 6.78 2.35 -12.07
CA GLU A 10 7.11 3.70 -12.55
C GLU A 10 7.22 4.72 -11.42
N ILE A 11 6.36 4.60 -10.40
CA ILE A 11 6.42 5.43 -9.20
C ILE A 11 7.74 5.20 -8.46
N ASP A 12 8.11 3.94 -8.21
CA ASP A 12 9.35 3.59 -7.52
C ASP A 12 10.60 3.96 -8.33
N GLU A 13 10.62 3.73 -9.64
CA GLU A 13 11.75 4.10 -10.50
C GLU A 13 11.95 5.63 -10.55
N THR A 14 10.88 6.41 -10.40
CA THR A 14 10.95 7.87 -10.37
C THR A 14 11.36 8.42 -9.00
N LEU A 15 10.92 7.77 -7.91
CA LEU A 15 11.03 8.32 -6.56
C LEU A 15 12.01 7.58 -5.65
N GLY A 16 12.43 6.38 -6.01
CA GLY A 16 13.35 5.52 -5.24
C GLY A 16 12.81 5.16 -3.86
N LEU A 17 11.53 4.79 -3.76
CA LEU A 17 10.83 4.57 -2.49
C LEU A 17 11.22 3.23 -1.84
N ILE A 18 11.38 2.19 -2.67
CA ILE A 18 11.53 0.80 -2.24
C ILE A 18 13.01 0.40 -2.33
N LYS A 19 13.54 -0.06 -1.20
CA LYS A 19 14.95 -0.43 -1.04
C LYS A 19 15.09 -1.73 -0.23
N PRO A 20 16.07 -2.59 -0.54
CA PRO A 20 16.39 -3.74 0.29
C PRO A 20 16.58 -3.34 1.77
N GLY A 21 16.07 -4.17 2.67
CA GLY A 21 16.07 -3.98 4.12
C GLY A 21 14.80 -3.33 4.70
N GLN A 22 13.90 -2.85 3.84
CA GLN A 22 12.66 -2.20 4.27
C GLN A 22 11.56 -3.20 4.66
N THR A 23 10.67 -2.75 5.56
CA THR A 23 9.37 -3.37 5.77
C THR A 23 8.29 -2.62 4.98
N VAL A 24 7.52 -3.35 4.19
CA VAL A 24 6.45 -2.79 3.34
C VAL A 24 5.10 -3.41 3.68
N VAL A 25 4.07 -2.57 3.77
CA VAL A 25 2.66 -2.99 3.86
C VAL A 25 1.94 -2.70 2.54
N ASP A 26 1.28 -3.70 1.97
CA ASP A 26 0.54 -3.63 0.69
C ASP A 26 -0.97 -3.81 0.95
N LEU A 27 -1.72 -2.69 0.93
CA LEU A 27 -3.16 -2.64 1.21
C LEU A 27 -3.97 -2.71 -0.09
N GLY A 28 -4.93 -3.63 -0.16
CA GLY A 28 -5.66 -3.90 -1.41
C GLY A 28 -4.78 -4.64 -2.42
N SER A 29 -4.07 -5.68 -1.94
CA SER A 29 -3.00 -6.33 -2.69
C SER A 29 -3.48 -7.22 -3.83
N THR A 30 -4.73 -7.70 -3.84
CA THR A 30 -5.22 -8.70 -4.81
C THR A 30 -5.32 -8.10 -6.21
N PRO A 31 -4.79 -8.77 -7.26
CA PRO A 31 -4.35 -10.17 -7.35
C PRO A 31 -2.84 -10.41 -7.14
N GLY A 32 -2.16 -9.56 -6.37
CA GLY A 32 -0.77 -9.71 -5.94
C GLY A 32 0.27 -8.98 -6.79
N ALA A 33 -0.16 -8.12 -7.72
CA ALA A 33 0.74 -7.51 -8.69
C ALA A 33 1.78 -6.55 -8.05
N TRP A 34 1.37 -5.76 -7.07
CA TRP A 34 2.27 -4.87 -6.33
C TRP A 34 3.17 -5.66 -5.39
N SER A 35 2.62 -6.59 -4.61
CA SER A 35 3.37 -7.57 -3.83
C SER A 35 4.47 -8.30 -4.62
N GLN A 36 4.21 -8.76 -5.84
CA GLN A 36 5.22 -9.38 -6.71
C GLN A 36 6.34 -8.42 -7.10
N TYR A 37 6.00 -7.16 -7.39
CA TYR A 37 6.99 -6.13 -7.69
C TYR A 37 7.83 -5.81 -6.45
N LEU A 38 7.20 -5.57 -5.30
CA LEU A 38 7.86 -5.34 -4.02
C LEU A 38 8.85 -6.46 -3.71
N ARG A 39 8.45 -7.73 -3.88
CA ARG A 39 9.31 -8.88 -3.62
C ARG A 39 10.59 -8.89 -4.44
N ARG A 40 10.50 -8.48 -5.71
CA ARG A 40 11.68 -8.33 -6.58
C ARG A 40 12.56 -7.17 -6.15
N ARG A 41 11.98 -6.03 -5.74
CA ARG A 41 12.72 -4.83 -5.35
C ARG A 41 13.45 -4.97 -4.01
N LEU A 42 12.89 -5.75 -3.10
CA LEU A 42 13.52 -6.07 -1.81
C LEU A 42 14.54 -7.22 -1.93
N ASN A 43 14.59 -7.93 -3.07
CA ASN A 43 15.68 -8.84 -3.37
C ASN A 43 16.93 -8.02 -3.74
N PRO A 44 18.09 -8.23 -3.09
CA PRO A 44 19.32 -7.52 -3.43
C PRO A 44 19.73 -7.65 -4.92
N ASP A 45 19.43 -8.80 -5.52
CA ASP A 45 19.77 -9.11 -6.92
C ASP A 45 18.62 -8.80 -7.89
N GLY A 46 17.50 -8.27 -7.40
CA GLY A 46 16.30 -8.00 -8.22
C GLY A 46 15.55 -9.25 -8.67
N ALA A 47 15.91 -10.43 -8.17
CA ALA A 47 15.36 -11.71 -8.60
C ALA A 47 13.95 -11.98 -8.03
N ALA A 48 13.16 -12.78 -8.76
CA ALA A 48 11.80 -13.15 -8.37
C ALA A 48 11.74 -14.19 -7.24
N SER A 49 12.85 -14.85 -6.92
CA SER A 49 13.01 -15.84 -5.86
C SER A 49 14.39 -15.72 -5.22
N GLY A 50 14.66 -16.46 -4.14
CA GLY A 50 15.94 -16.43 -3.41
C GLY A 50 15.84 -15.59 -2.12
N GLN A 51 16.95 -15.12 -1.56
CA GLN A 51 16.90 -14.42 -0.27
C GLN A 51 16.17 -13.07 -0.39
N LEU A 52 15.12 -12.86 0.42
CA LEU A 52 14.53 -11.54 0.62
C LEU A 52 15.35 -10.75 1.64
N ASN A 53 15.67 -9.49 1.33
CA ASN A 53 16.18 -8.54 2.31
C ASN A 53 15.06 -7.53 2.63
N GLY A 54 14.27 -7.81 3.67
CA GLY A 54 13.13 -7.00 4.05
C GLY A 54 11.92 -7.86 4.43
N GLN A 55 10.76 -7.21 4.57
CA GLN A 55 9.51 -7.87 4.90
C GLN A 55 8.36 -7.28 4.10
N ILE A 56 7.41 -8.12 3.67
CA ILE A 56 6.20 -7.68 2.99
C ILE A 56 5.00 -8.30 3.72
N ILE A 57 4.07 -7.45 4.15
CA ILE A 57 2.77 -7.88 4.65
C ILE A 57 1.71 -7.30 3.73
N ALA A 58 0.94 -8.18 3.11
CA ALA A 58 -0.10 -7.84 2.15
C ALA A 58 -1.47 -8.13 2.75
N LEU A 59 -2.46 -7.31 2.42
CA LEU A 59 -3.81 -7.42 2.96
C LEU A 59 -4.83 -7.12 1.86
N ASP A 60 -5.83 -8.00 1.73
CA ASP A 60 -6.97 -7.76 0.84
C ASP A 60 -8.20 -8.52 1.33
N MET A 61 -9.39 -8.03 0.98
CA MET A 61 -10.67 -8.71 1.24
C MET A 61 -10.91 -9.90 0.30
N LEU A 62 -10.19 -9.97 -0.82
CA LEU A 62 -10.25 -11.04 -1.81
C LEU A 62 -8.98 -11.91 -1.73
N PRO A 63 -9.07 -13.24 -1.94
CA PRO A 63 -7.91 -14.10 -1.92
C PRO A 63 -6.98 -13.86 -3.13
N MET A 64 -5.69 -14.15 -2.96
CA MET A 64 -4.72 -14.19 -4.05
C MET A 64 -3.83 -15.43 -3.95
N ASP A 65 -3.22 -15.81 -5.09
CA ASP A 65 -2.22 -16.88 -5.08
C ASP A 65 -1.05 -16.49 -4.17
N PRO A 66 -0.51 -17.42 -3.36
CA PRO A 66 0.64 -17.14 -2.52
C PRO A 66 1.83 -16.62 -3.32
N ILE A 67 2.53 -15.63 -2.76
CA ILE A 67 3.78 -15.09 -3.29
C ILE A 67 4.87 -15.38 -2.26
N GLU A 68 6.01 -15.88 -2.72
CA GLU A 68 7.16 -16.20 -1.88
C GLU A 68 7.57 -14.98 -1.01
N ASP A 69 7.78 -15.23 0.28
CA ASP A 69 8.13 -14.25 1.32
C ASP A 69 7.14 -13.09 1.55
N VAL A 70 5.94 -13.17 0.99
CA VAL A 70 4.84 -12.24 1.29
C VAL A 70 3.91 -12.88 2.31
N HIS A 71 3.73 -12.23 3.45
CA HIS A 71 2.70 -12.64 4.40
C HIS A 71 1.36 -12.02 4.02
N PHE A 72 0.37 -12.84 3.68
CA PHE A 72 -0.94 -12.36 3.25
C PHE A 72 -1.99 -12.51 4.37
N ILE A 73 -2.75 -11.44 4.60
CA ILE A 73 -3.91 -11.39 5.49
C ILE A 73 -5.16 -11.26 4.62
N LEU A 74 -6.09 -12.21 4.76
CA LEU A 74 -7.38 -12.17 4.08
C LEU A 74 -8.42 -11.50 4.98
N GLY A 75 -8.82 -10.28 4.66
CA GLY A 75 -9.79 -9.53 5.45
C GLY A 75 -10.04 -8.12 4.90
N ASP A 76 -11.18 -7.52 5.27
CA ASP A 76 -11.44 -6.12 4.96
C ASP A 76 -10.65 -5.23 5.92
N PHE A 77 -9.84 -4.32 5.37
CA PHE A 77 -9.01 -3.40 6.15
C PHE A 77 -9.82 -2.46 7.05
N ARG A 78 -11.11 -2.26 6.74
CA ARG A 78 -12.03 -1.48 7.60
C ARG A 78 -12.35 -2.17 8.92
N GLU A 79 -12.15 -3.47 9.01
CA GLU A 79 -12.51 -4.24 10.19
C GLU A 79 -11.38 -4.18 11.23
N GLU A 80 -11.72 -3.74 12.44
CA GLU A 80 -10.80 -3.66 13.58
C GLU A 80 -10.04 -4.96 13.85
N ALA A 81 -10.69 -6.11 13.65
CA ALA A 81 -10.06 -7.42 13.82
C ALA A 81 -8.91 -7.63 12.82
N VAL A 82 -9.05 -7.16 11.59
CA VAL A 82 -8.07 -7.30 10.51
C VAL A 82 -6.92 -6.31 10.72
N LEU A 83 -7.22 -5.08 11.14
CA LEU A 83 -6.19 -4.12 11.55
C LEU A 83 -5.32 -4.68 12.69
N ARG A 84 -5.96 -5.24 13.74
CA ARG A 84 -5.24 -5.90 14.83
C ARG A 84 -4.41 -7.09 14.37
N GLU A 85 -4.89 -7.87 13.39
CA GLU A 85 -4.11 -8.96 12.82
C GLU A 85 -2.84 -8.45 12.12
N LEU A 86 -2.95 -7.36 11.35
CA LEU A 86 -1.82 -6.70 10.72
C LEU A 86 -0.81 -6.18 11.76
N GLU A 87 -1.26 -5.48 12.79
CA GLU A 87 -0.42 -4.99 13.88
C GLU A 87 0.28 -6.12 14.64
N ASN A 88 -0.46 -7.17 14.98
CA ASN A 88 0.10 -8.35 15.64
C ASN A 88 1.14 -9.05 14.76
N THR A 89 0.92 -9.08 13.45
CA THR A 89 1.88 -9.65 12.49
C THR A 89 3.17 -8.83 12.46
N LEU A 90 3.07 -7.50 12.40
CA LEU A 90 4.22 -6.60 12.48
C LEU A 90 4.99 -6.83 13.79
N ALA A 91 4.30 -6.86 14.93
CA ALA A 91 4.89 -7.05 16.24
C ALA A 91 5.60 -8.42 16.37
N LYS A 92 4.95 -9.52 15.93
CA LYS A 92 5.54 -10.87 15.93
C LYS A 92 6.80 -10.96 15.09
N ARG A 93 6.91 -10.14 14.05
CA ARG A 93 8.09 -10.05 13.18
C ARG A 93 9.13 -9.02 13.67
N GLY A 94 8.94 -8.45 14.86
CA GLY A 94 9.85 -7.48 15.47
C GLY A 94 9.82 -6.10 14.80
N VAL A 95 8.80 -5.80 14.01
CA VAL A 95 8.67 -4.52 13.30
C VAL A 95 8.03 -3.50 14.22
N LYS A 96 8.81 -2.47 14.60
CA LYS A 96 8.30 -1.34 15.40
C LYS A 96 7.62 -0.27 14.55
N ALA A 97 8.10 -0.09 13.33
CA ALA A 97 7.59 0.89 12.37
C ALA A 97 7.91 0.43 10.94
N VAL A 98 7.01 0.73 10.02
CA VAL A 98 7.04 0.38 8.60
C VAL A 98 7.78 1.46 7.81
N ASP A 99 8.47 1.06 6.74
CA ASP A 99 9.19 1.99 5.86
C ASP A 99 8.28 2.55 4.76
N VAL A 100 7.46 1.69 4.16
CA VAL A 100 6.57 2.04 3.05
C VAL A 100 5.20 1.40 3.24
N VAL A 101 4.14 2.19 3.07
CA VAL A 101 2.78 1.70 2.90
C VAL A 101 2.38 1.98 1.46
N VAL A 102 1.88 0.98 0.75
CA VAL A 102 1.30 1.13 -0.58
C VAL A 102 -0.16 0.69 -0.53
N SER A 103 -1.04 1.42 -1.20
CA SER A 103 -2.47 1.11 -1.27
C SER A 103 -3.01 1.24 -2.68
N ASP A 104 -3.44 0.11 -3.26
CA ASP A 104 -4.22 0.08 -4.52
C ASP A 104 -5.71 -0.16 -4.27
N MET A 105 -6.13 -0.05 -2.99
CA MET A 105 -7.53 -0.16 -2.56
C MET A 105 -8.44 0.74 -3.40
N ALA A 106 -9.59 0.21 -3.78
CA ALA A 106 -10.63 0.95 -4.46
C ALA A 106 -12.00 0.39 -4.07
N PRO A 107 -13.00 1.25 -3.86
CA PRO A 107 -14.34 0.77 -3.60
C PRO A 107 -14.99 0.28 -4.89
N ASN A 108 -16.05 -0.52 -4.78
CA ASN A 108 -16.96 -0.75 -5.88
C ASN A 108 -17.64 0.58 -6.24
N LEU A 109 -17.36 1.08 -7.45
CA LEU A 109 -17.95 2.34 -7.93
C LEU A 109 -19.42 2.11 -8.31
N SER A 110 -20.28 2.93 -7.74
CA SER A 110 -21.72 2.93 -8.00
C SER A 110 -22.12 3.78 -9.21
N GLY A 111 -21.23 4.66 -9.67
CA GLY A 111 -21.52 5.67 -10.70
C GLY A 111 -22.17 6.93 -10.14
N ILE A 112 -22.50 6.96 -8.85
CA ILE A 112 -23.03 8.14 -8.16
C ILE A 112 -21.85 8.88 -7.56
N GLY A 113 -21.48 10.02 -8.16
CA GLY A 113 -20.24 10.73 -7.86
C GLY A 113 -20.03 11.09 -6.38
N SER A 114 -21.09 11.48 -5.65
CA SER A 114 -20.99 11.81 -4.23
C SER A 114 -20.79 10.56 -3.35
N ALA A 115 -21.51 9.48 -3.62
CA ALA A 115 -21.36 8.22 -2.89
C ALA A 115 -19.99 7.59 -3.15
N ASP A 116 -19.52 7.62 -4.39
CA ASP A 116 -18.20 7.11 -4.75
C ASP A 116 -17.08 7.96 -4.14
N ALA A 117 -17.24 9.29 -4.11
CA ALA A 117 -16.30 10.17 -3.42
C ALA A 117 -16.19 9.83 -1.93
N ALA A 118 -17.32 9.65 -1.23
CA ALA A 118 -17.32 9.30 0.19
C ALA A 118 -16.63 7.95 0.46
N ARG A 119 -16.88 6.93 -0.38
CA ARG A 119 -16.24 5.61 -0.25
C ARG A 119 -14.74 5.64 -0.55
N ILE A 120 -14.31 6.49 -1.49
CA ILE A 120 -12.88 6.69 -1.79
C ILE A 120 -12.22 7.39 -0.61
N THR A 121 -12.84 8.45 -0.08
CA THR A 121 -12.34 9.18 1.10
C THR A 121 -12.12 8.24 2.28
N ASP A 122 -13.11 7.42 2.65
CA ASP A 122 -13.03 6.44 3.74
C ASP A 122 -11.80 5.53 3.63
N LEU A 123 -11.56 4.93 2.45
CA LEU A 123 -10.41 4.06 2.22
C LEU A 123 -9.06 4.78 2.33
N ILE A 124 -9.01 6.03 1.88
CA ILE A 124 -7.79 6.84 1.92
C ILE A 124 -7.49 7.30 3.34
N GLU A 125 -8.50 7.72 4.09
CA GLU A 125 -8.37 8.11 5.49
C GLU A 125 -7.84 6.93 6.32
N LEU A 126 -8.34 5.71 6.11
CA LEU A 126 -7.80 4.51 6.77
C LEU A 126 -6.32 4.27 6.45
N ALA A 127 -5.91 4.42 5.18
CA ALA A 127 -4.50 4.26 4.80
C ALA A 127 -3.60 5.36 5.39
N VAL A 128 -4.11 6.60 5.49
CA VAL A 128 -3.43 7.73 6.12
C VAL A 128 -3.29 7.51 7.63
N ASP A 129 -4.37 7.12 8.30
CA ASP A 129 -4.39 6.89 9.75
C ASP A 129 -3.43 5.75 10.14
N PHE A 130 -3.46 4.63 9.41
CA PHE A 130 -2.47 3.58 9.60
C PHE A 130 -1.04 4.10 9.39
N SER A 131 -0.83 4.90 8.35
CA SER A 131 0.50 5.45 8.04
C SER A 131 1.01 6.39 9.13
N VAL A 132 0.17 7.25 9.68
CA VAL A 132 0.53 8.16 10.79
C VAL A 132 0.97 7.39 12.03
N ASN A 133 0.31 6.27 12.33
CA ASN A 133 0.59 5.49 13.53
C ASN A 133 1.75 4.51 13.37
N HIS A 134 2.02 4.04 12.15
CA HIS A 134 2.94 2.91 11.92
C HIS A 134 4.14 3.22 11.01
N LEU A 135 4.16 4.33 10.26
CA LEU A 135 5.34 4.68 9.48
C LEU A 135 6.47 5.21 10.37
N LYS A 136 7.71 4.97 9.92
CA LYS A 136 8.87 5.74 10.38
C LYS A 136 8.68 7.23 10.03
N PRO A 137 9.35 8.17 10.73
CA PRO A 137 9.26 9.61 10.43
C PRO A 137 9.56 9.98 8.97
N GLU A 138 10.45 9.23 8.31
CA GLU A 138 10.81 9.42 6.89
C GLU A 138 10.20 8.34 5.99
N GLY A 139 9.16 7.65 6.49
CA GLY A 139 8.42 6.64 5.74
C GLY A 139 7.57 7.24 4.62
N SER A 140 7.14 6.40 3.70
CA SER A 140 6.37 6.83 2.53
C SER A 140 5.02 6.12 2.44
N LEU A 141 3.99 6.87 2.05
CA LEU A 141 2.68 6.36 1.69
C LEU A 141 2.43 6.59 0.18
N VAL A 142 2.06 5.53 -0.53
CA VAL A 142 1.59 5.58 -1.92
C VAL A 142 0.14 5.13 -1.97
N VAL A 143 -0.76 5.95 -2.50
CA VAL A 143 -2.20 5.67 -2.55
C VAL A 143 -2.74 5.89 -3.96
N LYS A 144 -3.59 4.99 -4.41
CA LYS A 144 -4.43 5.21 -5.58
C LYS A 144 -5.56 6.18 -5.24
N LEU A 145 -5.58 7.30 -5.96
CA LEU A 145 -6.62 8.30 -5.86
C LEU A 145 -7.24 8.58 -7.24
N PHE A 146 -8.56 8.47 -7.33
CA PHE A 146 -9.30 8.80 -8.54
C PHE A 146 -9.51 10.31 -8.65
N HIS A 147 -9.52 10.84 -9.87
CA HIS A 147 -9.98 12.21 -10.10
C HIS A 147 -11.50 12.25 -9.92
N GLY A 148 -12.00 13.27 -9.21
CA GLY A 148 -13.42 13.40 -8.86
C GLY A 148 -13.59 14.18 -7.57
N GLY A 149 -14.78 14.09 -6.97
CA GLY A 149 -15.14 14.88 -5.78
C GLY A 149 -14.24 14.65 -4.55
N ALA A 150 -13.57 13.50 -4.46
CA ALA A 150 -12.64 13.20 -3.37
C ALA A 150 -11.20 13.72 -3.61
N TYR A 151 -10.84 14.14 -4.84
CA TYR A 151 -9.45 14.40 -5.18
C TYR A 151 -8.82 15.55 -4.38
N ASP A 152 -9.39 16.75 -4.46
CA ASP A 152 -8.81 17.93 -3.81
C ASP A 152 -8.81 17.83 -2.27
N PRO A 153 -9.89 17.35 -1.61
CA PRO A 153 -9.87 17.11 -0.17
C PRO A 153 -8.77 16.14 0.26
N MET A 154 -8.58 15.04 -0.47
CA MET A 154 -7.57 14.04 -0.12
C MET A 154 -6.14 14.54 -0.38
N VAL A 155 -5.91 15.33 -1.44
CA VAL A 155 -4.62 16.00 -1.64
C VAL A 155 -4.33 17.00 -0.51
N ALA A 156 -5.35 17.72 -0.03
CA ALA A 156 -5.21 18.61 1.12
C ALA A 156 -4.85 17.83 2.40
N LEU A 157 -5.52 16.71 2.67
CA LEU A 157 -5.19 15.80 3.77
C LEU A 157 -3.73 15.33 3.68
N PHE A 158 -3.28 14.84 2.53
CA PHE A 158 -1.89 14.42 2.36
C PHE A 158 -0.89 15.55 2.64
N ARG A 159 -1.19 16.80 2.24
CA ARG A 159 -0.28 17.95 2.47
C ARG A 159 -0.24 18.40 3.92
N GLN A 160 -1.30 18.13 4.68
CA GLN A 160 -1.33 18.39 6.12
C GLN A 160 -0.54 17.31 6.88
N THR A 161 -0.58 16.07 6.40
CA THR A 161 0.03 14.92 7.08
C THR A 161 1.49 14.65 6.69
N PHE A 162 1.86 14.85 5.42
CA PHE A 162 3.17 14.47 4.89
C PHE A 162 3.98 15.69 4.42
N LYS A 163 5.30 15.62 4.64
CA LYS A 163 6.26 16.68 4.27
C LYS A 163 6.32 16.96 2.77
N VAL A 164 6.20 15.92 1.95
CA VAL A 164 6.28 16.00 0.48
C VAL A 164 5.14 15.21 -0.13
N VAL A 165 4.33 15.87 -0.97
CA VAL A 165 3.22 15.24 -1.69
C VAL A 165 3.44 15.39 -3.17
N LYS A 166 3.44 14.26 -3.90
CA LYS A 166 3.61 14.21 -5.36
C LYS A 166 2.45 13.45 -5.99
N SER A 167 1.70 14.12 -6.86
CA SER A 167 0.70 13.47 -7.70
C SER A 167 1.39 12.89 -8.93
N MET A 168 1.21 11.59 -9.18
CA MET A 168 1.78 10.89 -10.34
C MET A 168 0.67 10.21 -11.14
N LYS A 169 0.76 10.31 -12.47
CA LYS A 169 -0.07 9.55 -13.40
C LYS A 169 0.85 8.60 -14.18
N PRO A 170 0.99 7.33 -13.75
CA PRO A 170 1.75 6.32 -14.48
C PRO A 170 1.21 6.14 -15.90
N LYS A 171 2.09 5.81 -16.84
CA LYS A 171 1.80 5.74 -18.27
C LYS A 171 1.33 4.36 -18.75
#